data_AF-A0A2H5XNL5-F1
#
_entry.id   AF-A0A2H5XNL5-F1
#
_cell.length_a   1.000
_cell.length_b   1.000
_cell.length_c   1.000
_cell.angle_alpha   90.00
_cell.angle_beta   90.00
_cell.angle_gamma   90.00
#
_symmetry.space_group_name_H-M   'P 1'
#
loop_
_entity.id
_entity.type
_entity.pdbx_description
1 polymer ?
#
loop_
_entity_poly.entity_id
_entity_poly.type
_entity_poly.pdbx_seq_one_letter_code
_entity_poly.pdbx_strand_id
1 'polypeptide(L)'
;MPRKTFALILTLLVSVLELNALQTYERKFLVNGQPTLVGIDAGMFQDTNTRLKIDLAGKWLAKIEGEKKWSEVLIPSAYDFNGKVIFRKNFELPDSIVRDKTLFLVAYGINYECQIFINGQFLTRHIGGYTSFVVRIPDRMLNIGENVLEIRISNELNSKSTIPLRPQVWAWRNYGGIYRDIYILTTPKVLIDYAKVNYSFGTNYGLLNGEVEGYISSDEISKIFTDKNFFCYLLFSFSSVFIIIPSSSSCFR
;
A
#
# COMPACT_ATOMS: atom_id res chain seq x y z
N MET A 1 10.04 40.60 54.16
CA MET A 1 10.42 40.85 52.75
C MET A 1 10.56 39.59 51.84
N PRO A 2 9.72 38.52 51.89
CA PRO A 2 9.90 37.38 50.95
C PRO A 2 8.76 37.14 49.92
N ARG A 3 7.56 37.72 50.10
CA ARG A 3 6.39 37.39 49.24
C ARG A 3 6.53 37.87 47.78
N LYS A 4 7.14 39.04 47.57
CA LYS A 4 7.30 39.62 46.22
C LYS A 4 8.36 38.88 45.40
N THR A 5 9.44 38.44 46.04
CA THR A 5 10.52 37.66 45.41
C THR A 5 10.05 36.27 44.99
N PHE A 6 9.22 35.62 45.80
CA PHE A 6 8.65 34.31 45.47
C PHE A 6 7.70 34.35 44.28
N ALA A 7 6.84 35.38 44.20
CA ALA A 7 5.94 35.57 43.06
C ALA A 7 6.70 35.86 41.76
N LEU A 8 7.82 36.60 41.84
CA LEU A 8 8.68 36.90 40.70
C LEU A 8 9.43 35.66 40.19
N ILE A 9 9.92 34.82 41.10
CA ILE A 9 10.55 33.54 40.73
C ILE A 9 9.51 32.58 40.12
N LEU A 10 8.29 32.52 40.67
CA LEU A 10 7.23 31.66 40.15
C LEU A 10 6.75 32.10 38.76
N THR A 11 6.58 33.40 38.53
CA THR A 11 6.21 33.93 37.21
C THR A 11 7.33 33.73 36.20
N LEU A 12 8.60 33.89 36.60
CA LEU A 12 9.74 33.57 35.75
C LEU A 12 9.75 32.07 35.39
N LEU A 13 9.51 31.18 36.36
CA LEU A 13 9.45 29.73 36.14
C LEU A 13 8.30 29.32 35.19
N VAL A 14 7.11 29.90 35.37
CA VAL A 14 5.96 29.67 34.48
C VAL A 14 6.27 30.18 33.08
N SER A 15 6.88 31.36 32.95
CA SER A 15 7.27 31.89 31.64
C SER A 15 8.34 31.05 30.94
N VAL A 16 9.31 30.49 31.68
CA VAL A 16 10.34 29.59 31.12
C VAL A 16 9.75 28.24 30.74
N LEU A 17 8.77 27.74 31.50
CA LEU A 17 8.00 26.54 31.15
C LEU A 17 7.16 26.76 29.87
N GLU A 18 6.51 27.91 29.73
CA GLU A 18 5.77 28.27 28.52
C GLU A 18 6.69 28.48 27.31
N LEU A 19 7.86 29.10 27.48
CA LEU A 19 8.87 29.26 26.44
C LEU A 19 9.42 27.92 25.92
N ASN A 20 9.64 26.95 26.83
CA ASN A 20 10.05 25.60 26.43
C ASN A 20 8.90 24.82 25.76
N ALA A 21 7.65 25.08 26.14
CA ALA A 21 6.48 24.51 25.45
C ALA A 21 6.25 25.14 24.06
N LEU A 22 6.70 26.39 23.85
CA LEU A 22 6.67 27.09 22.56
C LEU A 22 7.90 26.81 21.69
N GLN A 23 8.86 26.03 22.18
CA GLN A 23 9.95 25.54 21.34
C GLN A 23 9.32 24.74 20.21
N THR A 24 9.33 25.32 19.02
CA THR A 24 8.59 24.84 17.87
C THR A 24 9.16 23.48 17.53
N TYR A 25 8.44 22.42 17.92
CA TYR A 25 8.88 21.06 17.66
C TYR A 25 9.00 20.91 16.14
N GLU A 26 10.24 20.83 15.66
CA GLU A 26 10.51 20.76 14.24
C GLU A 26 9.90 19.46 13.72
N ARG A 27 8.92 19.60 12.83
CA ARG A 27 8.15 18.46 12.29
C ARG A 27 9.10 17.57 11.51
N LYS A 28 9.47 16.44 12.11
CA LYS A 28 10.54 15.58 11.61
C LYS A 28 9.99 14.43 10.77
N PHE A 29 10.66 14.17 9.65
CA PHE A 29 10.51 12.93 8.89
C PHE A 29 11.64 11.97 9.26
N LEU A 30 11.26 10.76 9.64
CA LEU A 30 12.11 9.63 9.99
C LEU A 30 12.24 8.74 8.76
N VAL A 31 13.41 8.76 8.12
CA VAL A 31 13.67 7.96 6.93
C VAL A 31 13.97 6.52 7.33
N ASN A 32 13.27 5.57 6.71
CA ASN A 32 13.43 4.14 6.93
C ASN A 32 13.75 3.38 5.62
N GLY A 33 14.05 4.12 4.54
CA GLY A 33 13.98 3.59 3.19
C GLY A 33 15.29 3.09 2.58
N GLN A 34 15.20 1.92 1.96
CA GLN A 34 16.03 1.45 0.83
C GLN A 34 15.08 1.31 -0.38
N PRO A 35 15.59 1.14 -1.63
CA PRO A 35 14.73 0.79 -2.77
C PRO A 35 13.90 -0.47 -2.51
N THR A 36 12.75 -0.61 -3.18
CA THR A 36 11.90 -1.80 -3.06
C THR A 36 12.72 -3.05 -3.40
N LEU A 37 12.63 -4.08 -2.57
CA LEU A 37 13.36 -5.33 -2.78
C LEU A 37 12.93 -6.00 -4.11
N VAL A 38 13.90 -6.60 -4.80
CA VAL A 38 13.71 -7.32 -6.07
C VAL A 38 14.15 -8.77 -5.91
N GLY A 39 13.43 -9.70 -6.54
CA GLY A 39 13.74 -11.13 -6.55
C GLY A 39 12.55 -12.02 -6.16
N ILE A 40 12.82 -13.33 -6.09
CA ILE A 40 11.81 -14.36 -5.81
C ILE A 40 11.28 -14.28 -4.36
N ASP A 41 12.13 -13.83 -3.43
CA ASP A 41 11.78 -13.70 -2.00
C ASP A 41 11.42 -12.25 -1.62
N ALA A 42 11.29 -11.35 -2.60
CA ALA A 42 11.09 -9.93 -2.37
C ALA A 42 9.61 -9.55 -2.32
N GLY A 43 8.98 -9.80 -1.18
CA GLY A 43 7.67 -9.28 -0.82
C GLY A 43 6.47 -10.08 -1.33
N MET A 44 5.29 -9.45 -1.34
CA MET A 44 4.00 -10.06 -1.68
C MET A 44 3.90 -10.58 -3.11
N PHE A 45 4.54 -9.91 -4.07
CA PHE A 45 4.51 -10.31 -5.48
C PHE A 45 5.94 -10.61 -5.94
N GLN A 46 6.15 -11.79 -6.50
CA GLN A 46 7.43 -12.19 -7.04
C GLN A 46 7.69 -11.49 -8.39
N ASP A 47 8.94 -11.14 -8.62
CA ASP A 47 9.38 -10.64 -9.92
C ASP A 47 9.44 -11.80 -10.91
N THR A 48 8.70 -11.67 -12.01
CA THR A 48 8.63 -12.69 -13.06
C THR A 48 8.68 -12.00 -14.42
N ASN A 49 8.93 -12.76 -15.49
CA ASN A 49 8.93 -12.19 -16.85
C ASN A 49 7.60 -11.55 -17.25
N THR A 50 6.50 -11.90 -16.58
CA THR A 50 5.15 -11.37 -16.86
C THR A 50 4.69 -10.33 -15.85
N ARG A 51 5.35 -10.21 -14.70
CA ARG A 51 5.02 -9.26 -13.63
C ARG A 51 6.25 -8.43 -13.28
N LEU A 52 6.20 -7.15 -13.63
CA LEU A 52 7.27 -6.20 -13.36
C LEU A 52 6.81 -5.18 -12.33
N LYS A 53 7.71 -4.80 -11.43
CA LYS A 53 7.50 -3.74 -10.45
C LYS A 53 8.17 -2.44 -10.92
N ILE A 54 7.41 -1.36 -10.90
CA ILE A 54 7.93 0.00 -11.05
C ILE A 54 8.05 0.55 -9.63
N ASP A 55 9.29 0.59 -9.11
CA ASP A 55 9.57 1.09 -7.78
C ASP A 55 9.22 2.58 -7.66
N LEU A 56 8.49 2.94 -6.60
CA LEU A 56 8.16 4.32 -6.30
C LEU A 56 8.97 4.86 -5.11
N ALA A 57 9.92 4.11 -4.56
CA ALA A 57 10.80 4.58 -3.49
C ALA A 57 11.66 5.81 -3.89
N GLY A 58 12.37 6.37 -2.90
CA GLY A 58 13.29 7.50 -3.08
C GLY A 58 12.62 8.85 -2.82
N LYS A 59 12.96 9.86 -3.63
CA LYS A 59 12.57 11.26 -3.38
C LYS A 59 11.11 11.53 -3.75
N TRP A 60 10.38 12.12 -2.83
CA TRP A 60 9.00 12.59 -2.96
C TRP A 60 8.90 14.03 -2.48
N LEU A 61 7.86 14.74 -2.91
CA LEU A 61 7.48 16.02 -2.33
C LEU A 61 6.44 15.78 -1.23
N ALA A 62 6.65 16.36 -0.06
CA ALA A 62 5.71 16.35 1.05
C ALA A 62 5.26 17.77 1.37
N LYS A 63 4.00 17.93 1.75
CA LYS A 63 3.45 19.19 2.25
C LYS A 63 2.56 18.91 3.43
N ILE A 64 2.88 19.55 4.56
CA ILE A 64 2.11 19.43 5.79
C ILE A 64 0.90 20.36 5.69
N GLU A 65 -0.27 19.89 6.12
CA GLU A 65 -1.49 20.70 6.11
C GLU A 65 -1.30 21.98 6.95
N GLY A 66 -1.67 23.12 6.38
CA GLY A 66 -1.43 24.46 6.94
C GLY A 66 -0.12 25.12 6.48
N GLU A 67 0.83 24.37 5.90
CA GLU A 67 2.04 24.93 5.32
C GLU A 67 1.87 25.21 3.82
N LYS A 68 2.50 26.29 3.34
CA LYS A 68 2.49 26.65 1.91
C LYS A 68 3.61 25.97 1.11
N LYS A 69 4.68 25.54 1.78
CA LYS A 69 5.91 25.05 1.16
C LYS A 69 5.87 23.53 1.01
N TRP A 70 6.39 23.03 -0.10
CA TRP A 70 6.72 21.62 -0.29
C TRP A 70 8.16 21.35 0.16
N SER A 71 8.39 20.25 0.85
CA SER A 71 9.71 19.74 1.22
C SER A 71 10.00 18.43 0.49
N GLU A 72 11.26 18.19 0.17
CA GLU A 72 11.69 16.89 -0.34
C GLU A 72 11.86 15.91 0.83
N VAL A 73 11.28 14.72 0.70
CA VAL A 73 11.34 13.65 1.70
C VAL A 73 11.65 12.33 1.01
N LEU A 74 12.46 11.48 1.64
CA LEU A 74 12.72 10.12 1.16
C LEU A 74 11.62 9.18 1.64
N ILE A 75 11.10 8.35 0.74
CA ILE A 75 10.13 7.29 1.01
C ILE A 75 10.85 5.95 0.78
N PRO A 76 10.69 4.94 1.66
CA PRO A 76 9.86 4.94 2.87
C PRO A 76 10.29 5.88 4.01
N SER A 77 9.33 6.62 4.59
CA SER A 77 9.50 7.39 5.82
C SER A 77 8.22 7.55 6.64
N ALA A 78 8.42 7.87 7.91
CA ALA A 78 7.38 8.16 8.88
C ALA A 78 7.54 9.57 9.44
N TYR A 79 6.46 10.21 9.88
CA TYR A 79 6.48 11.45 10.66
C TYR A 79 5.86 11.23 12.03
N ASP A 80 6.32 11.98 13.02
CA ASP A 80 6.03 11.74 14.44
C ASP A 80 5.01 12.70 15.06
N PHE A 81 4.57 13.71 14.32
CA PHE A 81 3.57 14.69 14.74
C PHE A 81 2.16 14.25 14.32
N ASN A 82 1.13 14.81 14.97
CA ASN A 82 -0.26 14.60 14.57
C ASN A 82 -0.68 15.60 13.51
N GLY A 83 -1.29 15.11 12.43
CA GLY A 83 -1.88 15.94 11.39
C GLY A 83 -1.91 15.26 10.04
N LYS A 84 -2.24 16.06 9.03
CA LYS A 84 -2.32 15.58 7.64
C LYS A 84 -1.11 16.01 6.83
N VAL A 85 -0.62 15.09 6.01
CA VAL A 85 0.51 15.32 5.10
C VAL A 85 0.11 14.84 3.71
N ILE A 86 0.41 15.67 2.71
CA ILE A 86 0.20 15.37 1.30
C ILE A 86 1.56 15.00 0.72
N PHE A 87 1.68 13.78 0.21
CA PHE A 87 2.84 13.29 -0.52
C PHE A 87 2.56 13.30 -2.02
N ARG A 88 3.56 13.65 -2.83
CA ARG A 88 3.46 13.67 -4.29
C ARG A 88 4.71 13.08 -4.92
N LYS A 89 4.50 12.23 -5.92
CA LYS A 89 5.53 11.60 -6.74
C LYS A 89 5.14 11.66 -8.20
N ASN A 90 6.08 12.06 -9.04
CA ASN A 90 5.96 11.90 -10.48
C ASN A 90 6.58 10.55 -10.86
N PHE A 91 5.94 9.87 -11.81
CA PHE A 91 6.43 8.63 -12.39
C PHE A 91 6.07 8.59 -13.87
N GLU A 92 6.87 7.88 -14.65
CA GLU A 92 6.69 7.79 -16.10
C GLU A 92 6.25 6.37 -16.49
N LEU A 93 5.34 6.30 -17.46
CA LEU A 93 4.88 5.04 -18.04
C LEU A 93 5.11 5.04 -19.56
N PRO A 94 5.81 4.02 -20.10
CA PRO A 94 5.93 3.87 -21.54
C PRO A 94 4.59 3.44 -22.15
N ASP A 95 4.39 3.78 -23.43
CA ASP A 95 3.16 3.49 -24.18
C ASP A 95 2.79 2.00 -24.15
N SER A 96 3.78 1.11 -24.26
CA SER A 96 3.60 -0.34 -24.22
C SER A 96 3.04 -0.84 -22.89
N ILE A 97 3.36 -0.20 -21.77
CA ILE A 97 2.78 -0.57 -20.46
C ILE A 97 1.33 -0.08 -20.38
N VAL A 98 1.07 1.16 -20.79
CA VAL A 98 -0.26 1.76 -20.68
C VAL A 98 -1.32 1.03 -21.53
N ARG A 99 -0.94 0.51 -22.71
CA ARG A 99 -1.88 -0.16 -23.62
C ARG A 99 -2.07 -1.65 -23.35
N ASP A 100 -0.99 -2.35 -23.01
CA ASP A 100 -0.95 -3.81 -23.04
C ASP A 100 -0.97 -4.47 -21.65
N LYS A 101 -0.87 -3.67 -20.58
CA LYS A 101 -0.77 -4.17 -19.21
C LYS A 101 -1.88 -3.64 -18.33
N THR A 102 -2.20 -4.41 -17.29
CA THR A 102 -3.02 -3.96 -16.18
C THR A 102 -2.10 -3.49 -15.06
N LEU A 103 -2.38 -2.32 -14.48
CA LEU A 103 -1.55 -1.72 -13.45
C LEU A 103 -2.26 -1.80 -12.10
N PHE A 104 -1.50 -2.14 -11.07
CA PHE A 104 -1.96 -2.14 -9.69
C PHE A 104 -1.01 -1.30 -8.84
N LEU A 105 -1.57 -0.43 -8.00
CA LEU A 105 -0.80 0.19 -6.94
C LEU A 105 -0.72 -0.78 -5.76
N VAL A 106 0.50 -1.10 -5.35
CA VAL A 106 0.79 -1.96 -4.20
C VAL A 106 1.45 -1.10 -3.13
N ALA A 107 0.86 -1.09 -1.94
CA ALA A 107 1.44 -0.42 -0.79
C ALA A 107 1.47 -1.38 0.40
N TYR A 108 2.66 -1.57 0.99
CA TYR A 108 2.84 -2.49 2.11
C TYR A 108 2.44 -1.90 3.46
N GLY A 109 2.42 -0.57 3.58
CA GLY A 109 1.99 0.09 4.81
C GLY A 109 2.02 1.61 4.70
N ILE A 110 0.85 2.22 4.88
CA ILE A 110 0.65 3.67 4.93
C ILE A 110 -0.23 3.98 6.16
N ASN A 111 0.28 4.72 7.14
CA ASN A 111 -0.43 4.96 8.42
C ASN A 111 -0.86 6.43 8.53
N TYR A 112 -2.06 6.74 9.04
CA TYR A 112 -3.12 5.81 9.46
C TYR A 112 -4.20 5.64 8.39
N GLU A 113 -4.83 6.75 8.04
CA GLU A 113 -5.78 6.83 6.94
C GLU A 113 -5.10 7.47 5.74
N CYS A 114 -5.19 6.84 4.58
CA CYS A 114 -4.69 7.40 3.33
C CYS A 114 -5.77 7.47 2.26
N GLN A 115 -5.71 8.54 1.46
CA GLN A 115 -6.47 8.72 0.24
C GLN A 115 -5.49 8.88 -0.91
N ILE A 116 -5.71 8.13 -1.98
CA ILE A 116 -4.78 8.04 -3.10
C ILE A 116 -5.44 8.61 -4.34
N PHE A 117 -4.67 9.44 -5.05
CA PHE A 117 -5.07 10.09 -6.28
C PHE A 117 -4.01 9.85 -7.35
N ILE A 118 -4.46 9.60 -8.57
CA ILE A 118 -3.58 9.55 -9.74
C ILE A 118 -4.10 10.61 -10.72
N ASN A 119 -3.21 11.50 -11.15
CA ASN A 119 -3.54 12.62 -12.05
C ASN A 119 -4.74 13.44 -11.54
N GLY A 120 -4.83 13.63 -10.22
CA GLY A 120 -5.91 14.35 -9.55
C GLY A 120 -7.23 13.58 -9.39
N GLN A 121 -7.36 12.39 -9.97
CA GLN A 121 -8.56 11.54 -9.83
C GLN A 121 -8.43 10.62 -8.61
N PHE A 122 -9.49 10.55 -7.80
CA PHE A 122 -9.53 9.66 -6.62
C PHE A 122 -9.49 8.19 -7.04
N LEU A 123 -8.54 7.44 -6.50
CA LEU A 123 -8.38 6.00 -6.73
C LEU A 123 -9.00 5.18 -5.60
N THR A 124 -8.54 5.40 -4.37
CA THR A 124 -8.97 4.62 -3.21
C THR A 124 -8.70 5.31 -1.88
N ARG A 125 -9.31 4.79 -0.83
CA ARG A 125 -9.08 5.15 0.57
C ARG A 125 -8.79 3.87 1.36
N HIS A 126 -7.73 3.89 2.16
CA HIS A 126 -7.36 2.78 3.03
C HIS A 126 -7.16 3.28 4.46
N ILE A 127 -7.62 2.49 5.43
CA ILE A 127 -7.52 2.77 6.86
C ILE A 127 -6.75 1.64 7.52
N GLY A 128 -5.68 1.97 8.21
CA GLY A 128 -4.80 1.03 8.88
C GLY A 128 -3.40 1.07 8.29
N GLY A 129 -2.40 1.23 9.15
CA GLY A 129 -1.01 1.27 8.71
C GLY A 129 -0.37 -0.09 8.47
N TYR A 130 -0.77 -1.09 9.25
CA TYR A 130 -0.03 -2.35 9.34
C TYR A 130 -0.47 -3.39 8.32
N THR A 131 -1.55 -3.13 7.58
CA THR A 131 -2.06 -3.98 6.50
C THR A 131 -1.65 -3.42 5.14
N SER A 132 -1.17 -4.31 4.28
CA SER A 132 -0.93 -4.00 2.88
C SER A 132 -2.25 -3.95 2.11
N PHE A 133 -2.30 -3.15 1.06
CA PHE A 133 -3.41 -3.15 0.11
C PHE A 133 -2.92 -3.07 -1.33
N VAL A 134 -3.74 -3.63 -2.21
CA VAL A 134 -3.50 -3.67 -3.65
C VAL A 134 -4.76 -3.12 -4.31
N VAL A 135 -4.60 -2.14 -5.19
CA VAL A 135 -5.73 -1.55 -5.91
C VAL A 135 -5.40 -1.47 -7.39
N ARG A 136 -6.33 -1.94 -8.22
CA ARG A 136 -6.22 -1.79 -9.67
C ARG A 136 -6.37 -0.31 -10.04
N ILE A 137 -5.48 0.18 -10.91
CA ILE A 137 -5.57 1.51 -11.49
C ILE A 137 -6.38 1.41 -12.79
N PRO A 138 -7.52 2.10 -12.92
CA PRO A 138 -8.26 2.15 -14.17
C PRO A 138 -7.45 2.81 -15.29
N ASP A 139 -7.47 2.23 -16.50
CA ASP A 139 -6.71 2.71 -17.66
C ASP A 139 -6.97 4.20 -17.96
N ARG A 140 -8.22 4.66 -17.76
CA ARG A 140 -8.63 6.07 -17.94
C ARG A 140 -7.97 7.07 -16.99
N MET A 141 -7.31 6.60 -15.93
CA MET A 141 -6.60 7.45 -14.97
C MET A 141 -5.12 7.62 -15.35
N LEU A 142 -4.63 6.84 -16.30
CA LEU A 142 -3.22 6.79 -16.69
C LEU A 142 -2.98 7.55 -17.99
N ASN A 143 -1.86 8.27 -18.02
CA ASN A 143 -1.35 8.92 -19.22
C ASN A 143 -0.12 8.15 -19.72
N ILE A 144 0.12 8.23 -21.03
CA ILE A 144 1.41 7.85 -21.61
C ILE A 144 2.42 8.93 -21.21
N GLY A 145 3.60 8.53 -20.73
CA GLY A 145 4.61 9.43 -20.20
C GLY A 145 4.34 9.80 -18.74
N GLU A 146 4.32 11.10 -18.45
CA GLU A 146 4.27 11.60 -17.07
C GLU A 146 2.91 11.38 -16.39
N ASN A 147 2.98 10.88 -15.16
CA ASN A 147 1.85 10.70 -14.26
C ASN A 147 2.21 11.24 -12.88
N VAL A 148 1.19 11.69 -12.15
CA VAL A 148 1.35 12.23 -10.79
C VAL A 148 0.55 11.37 -9.81
N LEU A 149 1.26 10.74 -8.87
CA LEU A 149 0.69 10.07 -7.71
C LEU A 149 0.65 11.06 -6.54
N GLU A 150 -0.53 11.27 -5.96
CA GLU A 150 -0.72 12.06 -4.74
C GLU A 150 -1.35 11.17 -3.65
N ILE A 151 -0.74 11.17 -2.47
CA ILE A 151 -1.22 10.42 -1.31
C ILE A 151 -1.43 11.38 -0.16
N ARG A 152 -2.68 11.52 0.28
CA ARG A 152 -3.05 12.33 1.44
C ARG A 152 -3.16 11.42 2.64
N ILE A 153 -2.42 11.70 3.69
CA ILE A 153 -2.31 10.87 4.88
C ILE A 153 -2.77 11.66 6.08
N SER A 154 -3.58 11.05 6.94
CA SER A 154 -3.88 11.51 8.29
C SER A 154 -3.48 10.43 9.29
N ASN A 155 -2.80 10.80 10.37
CA ASN A 155 -2.57 9.91 11.50
C ASN A 155 -3.50 10.19 12.69
N GLU A 156 -4.57 10.94 12.48
CA GLU A 156 -5.59 11.14 13.50
C GLU A 156 -6.37 9.84 13.76
N LEU A 157 -6.44 9.44 15.03
CA LEU A 157 -7.19 8.27 15.45
C LEU A 157 -8.65 8.64 15.73
N ASN A 158 -9.56 7.72 15.40
CA ASN A 158 -11.00 7.87 15.57
C ASN A 158 -11.61 6.58 16.13
N SER A 159 -12.45 6.71 17.15
CA SER A 159 -13.14 5.61 17.81
C SER A 159 -14.08 4.78 16.92
N LYS A 160 -14.46 5.27 15.73
CA LYS A 160 -15.36 4.57 14.82
C LYS A 160 -14.66 3.65 13.83
N SER A 161 -13.44 3.99 13.42
CA SER A 161 -12.81 3.38 12.24
C SER A 161 -11.34 3.05 12.42
N THR A 162 -10.70 3.46 13.51
CA THR A 162 -9.28 3.21 13.73
C THR A 162 -9.05 2.19 14.83
N ILE A 163 -8.10 1.31 14.61
CA ILE A 163 -7.49 0.39 15.57
C ILE A 163 -6.00 0.79 15.67
N PRO A 164 -5.55 1.40 16.78
CA PRO A 164 -6.28 1.67 18.03
C PRO A 164 -7.30 2.82 17.92
N LEU A 165 -8.32 2.80 18.79
CA LEU A 165 -9.44 3.77 18.77
C LEU A 165 -9.05 5.18 19.22
N ARG A 166 -7.97 5.30 20.00
CA ARG A 166 -7.43 6.55 20.56
C ARG A 166 -5.99 6.35 21.02
N PRO A 167 -5.20 7.42 21.20
CA PRO A 167 -3.89 7.32 21.84
C PRO A 167 -4.01 6.71 23.24
N GLN A 168 -3.12 5.78 23.56
CA GLN A 168 -3.08 5.09 24.85
C GLN A 168 -1.82 5.51 25.63
N VAL A 169 -1.96 5.66 26.95
CA VAL A 169 -0.83 5.98 27.84
C VAL A 169 0.13 4.79 27.84
N TRP A 170 1.42 5.04 27.63
CA TRP A 170 2.49 4.02 27.53
C TRP A 170 2.35 3.00 26.38
N ALA A 171 1.46 3.23 25.42
CA ALA A 171 1.48 2.45 24.18
C ALA A 171 2.53 2.98 23.19
N TRP A 172 2.70 2.23 22.11
CA TRP A 172 3.51 2.65 20.95
C TRP A 172 3.06 4.02 20.42
N ARG A 173 4.03 4.78 19.91
CA ARG A 173 3.76 6.08 19.26
C ARG A 173 3.08 5.87 17.91
N ASN A 174 2.05 6.68 17.63
CA ASN A 174 1.32 6.62 16.37
C ASN A 174 1.95 7.54 15.31
N TYR A 175 2.91 7.01 14.56
CA TYR A 175 3.54 7.73 13.45
C TYR A 175 2.62 7.80 12.22
N GLY A 176 2.67 8.87 11.45
CA GLY A 176 2.03 8.90 10.13
C GLY A 176 3.04 8.67 9.01
N GLY A 177 2.58 8.39 7.78
CA GLY A 177 3.43 8.37 6.59
C GLY A 177 3.44 7.04 5.83
N ILE A 178 4.36 6.94 4.88
CA ILE A 178 4.57 5.79 3.98
C ILE A 178 5.85 5.09 4.42
N TYR A 179 5.78 4.20 5.40
CA TYR A 179 6.97 3.64 6.07
C TYR A 179 7.33 2.23 5.61
N ARG A 180 6.59 1.68 4.63
CA ARG A 180 6.96 0.48 3.88
C ARG A 180 6.89 0.74 2.38
N ASP A 181 7.38 -0.23 1.63
CA ASP A 181 7.50 -0.16 0.18
C ASP A 181 6.17 0.14 -0.50
N ILE A 182 6.27 0.93 -1.57
CA ILE A 182 5.19 1.30 -2.46
C ILE A 182 5.71 1.22 -3.89
N TYR A 183 4.96 0.56 -4.76
CA TYR A 183 5.34 0.38 -6.16
C TYR A 183 4.09 0.16 -7.02
N ILE A 184 4.26 0.27 -8.33
CA ILE A 184 3.24 -0.11 -9.31
C ILE A 184 3.60 -1.48 -9.85
N LEU A 185 2.69 -2.44 -9.69
CA LEU A 185 2.78 -3.75 -10.30
C LEU A 185 2.16 -3.70 -11.69
N THR A 186 2.91 -4.12 -12.69
CA THR A 186 2.41 -4.32 -14.06
C THR A 186 2.16 -5.81 -14.29
N THR A 187 0.98 -6.15 -14.82
CA THR A 187 0.62 -7.54 -15.14
C THR A 187 0.07 -7.62 -16.56
N PRO A 188 0.01 -8.81 -17.17
CA PRO A 188 -0.76 -8.98 -18.39
C PRO A 188 -2.25 -8.71 -18.12
N LYS A 189 -3.02 -8.42 -19.18
CA LYS A 189 -4.48 -8.22 -19.09
C LYS A 189 -5.25 -9.43 -18.58
N VAL A 190 -4.64 -10.62 -18.66
CA VAL A 190 -5.14 -11.87 -18.10
C VAL A 190 -4.13 -12.31 -17.06
N LEU A 191 -4.55 -12.42 -15.81
CA LEU A 191 -3.66 -12.76 -14.71
C LEU A 191 -4.28 -13.76 -13.74
N ILE A 192 -3.41 -14.48 -13.03
CA ILE A 192 -3.80 -15.31 -11.89
C ILE A 192 -3.82 -14.41 -10.66
N ASP A 193 -5.01 -14.11 -10.15
CA ASP A 193 -5.18 -13.24 -8.97
C ASP A 193 -4.71 -13.95 -7.71
N TYR A 194 -5.15 -15.19 -7.54
CA TYR A 194 -5.01 -15.93 -6.31
C TYR A 194 -4.88 -17.41 -6.61
N ALA A 195 -4.06 -18.11 -5.83
CA ALA A 195 -3.95 -19.55 -5.85
C ALA A 195 -4.12 -20.07 -4.43
N LYS A 196 -5.06 -20.99 -4.25
CA LYS A 196 -5.27 -21.70 -3.00
C LYS A 196 -4.65 -23.08 -3.12
N VAL A 197 -3.75 -23.40 -2.20
CA VAL A 197 -3.06 -24.69 -2.18
C VAL A 197 -3.53 -25.44 -0.94
N ASN A 198 -4.26 -26.54 -1.14
CA ASN A 198 -4.61 -27.48 -0.08
C ASN A 198 -3.66 -28.67 -0.19
N TYR A 199 -3.05 -29.10 0.90
CA TYR A 199 -2.19 -30.27 0.88
C TYR A 199 -2.34 -31.12 2.13
N SER A 200 -2.07 -32.42 1.95
CA SER A 200 -2.05 -33.40 3.02
C SER A 200 -0.86 -34.34 2.83
N PHE A 201 -0.26 -34.74 3.95
CA PHE A 201 0.79 -35.74 3.95
C PHE A 201 0.20 -37.12 4.23
N GLY A 202 0.70 -38.14 3.53
CA GLY A 202 0.48 -39.53 3.92
C GLY A 202 1.12 -39.84 5.27
N THR A 203 0.73 -40.96 5.89
CA THR A 203 1.19 -41.39 7.22
C THR A 203 2.71 -41.46 7.39
N ASN A 204 3.44 -41.71 6.30
CA ASN A 204 4.90 -41.79 6.31
C ASN A 204 5.59 -40.48 5.84
N TYR A 205 4.85 -39.38 5.65
CA TYR A 205 5.32 -38.10 5.08
C TYR A 205 5.98 -38.16 3.69
N GLY A 206 6.09 -39.35 3.07
CA GLY A 206 6.70 -39.54 1.75
C GLY A 206 5.76 -39.30 0.57
N LEU A 207 4.45 -39.15 0.81
CA LEU A 207 3.46 -38.83 -0.22
C LEU A 207 2.77 -37.51 0.15
N LEU A 208 2.80 -36.54 -0.77
CA LEU A 208 2.08 -35.27 -0.66
C LEU A 208 0.91 -35.32 -1.63
N ASN A 209 -0.31 -35.28 -1.12
CA ASN A 209 -1.51 -35.06 -1.93
C ASN A 209 -1.82 -33.55 -1.87
N GLY A 210 -1.71 -32.88 -3.01
CA GLY A 210 -1.95 -31.43 -3.12
C GLY A 210 -3.01 -31.13 -4.17
N GLU A 211 -3.86 -30.15 -3.87
CA GLU A 211 -4.81 -29.55 -4.81
C GLU A 211 -4.52 -28.05 -4.90
N VAL A 212 -4.48 -27.52 -6.12
CA VAL A 212 -4.25 -26.09 -6.39
C VAL A 212 -5.45 -25.53 -7.13
N GLU A 213 -6.20 -24.66 -6.47
CA GLU A 213 -7.30 -23.90 -7.06
C GLU A 213 -6.78 -22.52 -7.49
N GLY A 214 -6.78 -22.23 -8.80
CA GLY A 214 -6.33 -20.96 -9.36
C GLY A 214 -7.49 -20.07 -9.77
N TYR A 215 -7.47 -18.80 -9.33
CA TYR A 215 -8.42 -17.77 -9.71
C TYR A 215 -7.79 -16.86 -10.75
N ILE A 216 -8.45 -16.74 -11.91
CA ILE A 216 -7.97 -15.95 -13.04
C ILE A 216 -8.90 -14.74 -13.21
N SER A 217 -8.33 -13.53 -13.28
CA SER A 217 -9.05 -12.35 -13.74
C SER A 217 -8.57 -11.93 -15.13
N SER A 218 -9.45 -11.26 -15.85
CA SER A 218 -9.12 -10.59 -17.09
C SER A 218 -9.94 -9.33 -17.27
N ASP A 219 -9.30 -8.32 -17.82
CA ASP A 219 -9.95 -7.08 -18.26
C ASP A 219 -10.85 -7.30 -19.48
N GLU A 220 -10.61 -8.39 -20.19
CA GLU A 220 -11.28 -8.77 -21.42
C GLU A 220 -11.87 -10.18 -21.26
N ILE A 221 -12.40 -10.52 -20.06
CA ILE A 221 -12.96 -11.85 -19.75
C ILE A 221 -13.97 -12.30 -20.82
N SER A 222 -14.78 -11.37 -21.33
CA SER A 222 -15.79 -11.60 -22.37
C SER A 222 -15.21 -11.94 -23.74
N LYS A 223 -13.94 -11.64 -24.00
CA LYS A 223 -13.25 -12.03 -25.25
C LYS A 223 -12.58 -13.40 -25.14
N ILE A 224 -12.36 -13.88 -23.92
CA ILE A 224 -11.65 -15.14 -23.68
C ILE A 224 -12.64 -16.28 -23.46
N PHE A 225 -13.74 -16.00 -22.77
CA PHE A 225 -14.77 -16.99 -22.47
C PHE A 225 -16.16 -16.39 -22.72
N THR A 226 -17.01 -17.13 -23.41
CA THR A 226 -18.43 -16.77 -23.65
C THR A 226 -19.24 -16.79 -22.34
N ASP A 227 -18.84 -17.66 -21.41
CA ASP A 227 -19.45 -17.79 -20.08
C ASP A 227 -18.66 -17.00 -19.03
N LYS A 228 -19.37 -16.21 -18.21
CA LYS A 228 -18.76 -15.25 -17.25
C LYS A 228 -18.13 -15.90 -16.01
N ASN A 229 -18.36 -17.20 -15.80
CA ASN A 229 -17.85 -17.96 -14.65
C ASN A 229 -17.13 -19.21 -15.17
N PHE A 230 -15.81 -19.26 -15.04
CA PHE A 230 -15.02 -20.46 -15.37
C PHE A 230 -14.07 -20.75 -14.22
N PHE A 231 -14.03 -22.02 -13.81
CA PHE A 231 -13.12 -22.53 -12.79
C PHE A 231 -12.01 -23.27 -13.51
N CYS A 232 -10.76 -22.79 -13.39
CA CYS A 232 -9.61 -23.50 -13.92
C CYS A 232 -9.04 -24.40 -12.81
N TYR A 233 -9.18 -25.71 -12.96
CA TYR A 233 -8.52 -26.66 -12.07
C TYR A 233 -7.18 -27.04 -12.67
N LEU A 234 -6.09 -26.72 -11.96
CA LEU A 234 -4.75 -27.21 -12.26
C LEU A 234 -4.49 -28.42 -11.36
N LEU A 235 -4.73 -29.62 -11.91
CA LEU A 235 -4.39 -30.86 -11.23
C LEU A 235 -2.93 -31.22 -11.53
N PHE A 236 -2.10 -31.17 -10.49
CA PHE A 236 -0.72 -31.66 -10.54
C PHE A 236 -0.72 -33.15 -10.17
N SER A 237 -0.62 -34.01 -11.18
CA SER A 237 -0.21 -35.41 -10.99
C SER A 237 1.27 -35.51 -11.34
N PHE A 238 2.04 -36.33 -10.61
CA PHE A 238 3.49 -36.52 -10.76
C PHE A 238 3.98 -36.86 -12.18
N SER A 239 3.07 -37.08 -13.15
CA SER A 239 3.36 -37.36 -14.56
C SER A 239 2.76 -36.38 -15.58
N SER A 240 1.90 -35.43 -15.19
CA SER A 240 1.13 -34.63 -16.15
C SER A 240 0.37 -33.46 -15.52
N VAL A 241 0.39 -32.31 -16.19
CA VAL A 241 -0.43 -31.13 -15.88
C VAL A 241 -1.69 -31.17 -16.74
N PHE A 242 -2.87 -31.22 -16.11
CA PHE A 242 -4.14 -31.09 -16.81
C PHE A 242 -4.75 -29.73 -16.51
N ILE A 243 -5.09 -28.98 -17.56
CA ILE A 243 -5.94 -27.80 -17.47
C ILE A 243 -7.35 -28.27 -17.74
N ILE A 244 -8.19 -28.32 -16.72
CA ILE A 244 -9.60 -28.64 -16.88
C ILE A 244 -10.38 -27.32 -16.88
N ILE A 245 -10.94 -26.99 -18.04
CA ILE A 245 -11.92 -25.92 -18.21
C ILE A 245 -13.28 -26.61 -18.29
N PRO A 246 -14.10 -26.60 -17.22
CA PRO A 246 -15.47 -27.10 -17.33
C PRO A 246 -16.24 -26.15 -18.23
N SER A 247 -16.62 -26.61 -19.43
CA SER A 247 -17.68 -25.95 -20.19
C SER A 247 -18.99 -26.17 -19.46
N SER A 248 -19.77 -25.12 -19.21
CA SER A 248 -21.17 -25.22 -18.81
C SER A 248 -22.00 -25.80 -19.96
N SER A 249 -21.85 -27.10 -20.18
CA SER A 249 -22.70 -27.89 -21.07
C SER A 249 -23.25 -29.07 -20.28
N SER A 250 -24.04 -28.77 -19.25
CA SER A 250 -25.01 -29.70 -18.69
C SER A 250 -25.94 -28.98 -17.70
N CYS A 251 -27.07 -28.48 -18.17
CA CYS A 251 -28.29 -28.44 -17.37
C CYS A 251 -29.47 -28.85 -18.27
N PHE A 252 -29.84 -30.12 -18.11
CA PHE A 252 -31.09 -30.85 -18.37
C PHE A 252 -32.17 -30.31 -19.35
N ARG A 253 -32.74 -31.29 -20.09
CA ARG A 253 -34.06 -31.26 -20.74
C ARG A 253 -35.15 -30.62 -19.87
#